data_AF-D5P2H3-F1
#
_entry.id   AF-D5P2H3-F1
#
_cell.length_a   1.000
_cell.length_b   1.000
_cell.length_c   1.000
_cell.angle_alpha   90.00
_cell.angle_beta   90.00
_cell.angle_gamma   90.00
#
_symmetry.space_group_name_H-M   'P 1'
#
loop_
_entity.id
_entity.type
_entity.pdbx_description
1 polymer ?
#
loop_
_entity_poly.entity_id
_entity_poly.type
_entity_poly.pdbx_seq_one_letter_code
_entity_poly.pdbx_strand_id
1 'polypeptide(L)'
;MAVDELDQLLSERFNLHRDDLLAALKTLPAIKPGAAALTEDQARLLDEAGFVEDPVAFAESAADIVAHTAMLINTAYPASLVASLLGINESRVRQRRLARTLWAIENDGAWVYPAIQFEFNLKTGKPDRQIRGLERVFQALPEGLHPSAVAGLLRTPQPQLEVDGRPLSILEWLRSGGSVEPVLELIDIADWAST
;
A
#
# COMPACT_ATOMS: atom_id res chain seq x y z
N MET A 1 -30.47 -19.21 2.91
CA MET A 1 -29.28 -19.14 3.77
C MET A 1 -29.21 -17.73 4.30
N ALA A 2 -29.13 -17.52 5.61
CA ALA A 2 -28.96 -16.19 6.17
C ALA A 2 -27.65 -15.62 5.59
N VAL A 3 -27.71 -14.43 4.98
CA VAL A 3 -26.50 -13.67 4.67
C VAL A 3 -25.81 -13.46 6.03
N ASP A 4 -24.53 -13.82 6.11
CA ASP A 4 -23.74 -13.58 7.32
C ASP A 4 -23.72 -12.07 7.58
N GLU A 5 -24.07 -11.66 8.80
CA GLU A 5 -24.14 -10.26 9.21
C GLU A 5 -22.82 -9.53 8.94
N LEU A 6 -21.69 -10.22 9.06
CA LEU A 6 -20.38 -9.66 8.73
C LEU A 6 -20.25 -9.34 7.24
N ASP A 7 -20.73 -10.22 6.34
CA ASP A 7 -20.66 -9.99 4.90
C ASP A 7 -21.53 -8.79 4.50
N GLN A 8 -22.69 -8.65 5.13
CA GLN A 8 -23.57 -7.50 4.92
C GLN A 8 -22.91 -6.20 5.39
N LEU A 9 -22.35 -6.18 6.60
CA LEU A 9 -21.70 -4.99 7.15
C LEU A 9 -20.46 -4.57 6.34
N LEU A 10 -19.63 -5.52 5.92
CA LEU A 10 -18.45 -5.25 5.07
C LEU A 10 -18.86 -4.61 3.74
N SER A 11 -19.88 -5.16 3.10
CA SER A 11 -20.40 -4.64 1.83
C SER A 11 -21.02 -3.25 2.00
N GLU A 12 -21.93 -3.08 2.96
CA GLU A 12 -22.70 -1.83 3.11
C GLU A 12 -21.88 -0.65 3.63
N ARG A 13 -20.92 -0.90 4.52
CA ARG A 13 -20.18 0.17 5.20
C ARG A 13 -18.86 0.50 4.52
N PHE A 14 -18.24 -0.49 3.88
CA PHE A 14 -16.89 -0.38 3.36
C PHE A 14 -16.77 -0.78 1.90
N ASN A 15 -17.83 -1.29 1.27
CA ASN A 15 -17.80 -1.87 -0.07
C ASN A 15 -16.70 -2.95 -0.20
N LEU A 16 -16.50 -3.74 0.86
CA LEU A 16 -15.51 -4.82 0.92
C LEU A 16 -16.22 -6.18 0.91
N HIS A 17 -15.55 -7.18 0.36
CA HIS A 17 -15.94 -8.58 0.51
C HIS A 17 -15.09 -9.27 1.57
N ARG A 18 -15.62 -10.37 2.13
CA ARG A 18 -14.87 -11.19 3.11
C ARG A 18 -13.52 -11.64 2.58
N ASP A 19 -13.45 -11.99 1.31
CA ASP A 19 -12.20 -12.46 0.68
C ASP A 19 -11.14 -11.36 0.66
N ASP A 20 -11.52 -10.08 0.51
CA ASP A 20 -10.59 -8.94 0.60
C ASP A 20 -10.00 -8.82 2.02
N LEU A 21 -10.86 -9.01 3.03
CA LEU A 21 -10.44 -8.98 4.43
C LEU A 21 -9.50 -10.15 4.76
N LEU A 22 -9.83 -11.36 4.28
CA LEU A 22 -8.98 -12.53 4.44
C LEU A 22 -7.63 -12.35 3.74
N ALA A 23 -7.63 -11.79 2.53
CA ALA A 23 -6.40 -11.48 1.81
C ALA A 23 -5.55 -10.46 2.57
N ALA A 24 -6.16 -9.40 3.10
CA ALA A 24 -5.46 -8.41 3.92
C ALA A 24 -4.88 -9.02 5.20
N LEU A 25 -5.62 -9.87 5.91
CA LEU A 25 -5.10 -10.57 7.10
C LEU A 25 -3.90 -11.46 6.77
N LYS A 26 -3.88 -12.10 5.59
CA LYS A 26 -2.74 -12.91 5.12
C LYS A 26 -1.49 -12.07 4.82
N THR A 27 -1.62 -10.76 4.61
CA THR A 27 -0.46 -9.86 4.43
C THR A 27 0.22 -9.49 5.75
N LEU A 28 -0.49 -9.60 6.88
CA LEU A 28 0.12 -9.37 8.17
C LEU A 28 1.13 -10.48 8.50
N PRO A 29 2.26 -10.15 9.13
CA PRO A 29 3.13 -11.18 9.69
C PRO A 29 2.31 -11.99 10.69
N ALA A 30 2.40 -13.32 10.61
CA ALA A 30 1.80 -14.18 11.61
C ALA A 30 2.32 -13.75 12.99
N ILE A 31 1.41 -13.45 13.93
CA ILE A 31 1.76 -13.24 15.34
C ILE A 31 2.37 -14.57 15.80
N LYS A 32 3.69 -14.68 15.78
CA LYS A 32 4.40 -15.81 16.38
C LYS A 32 4.42 -15.51 17.87
N PRO A 33 3.83 -16.36 18.74
CA PRO A 33 3.85 -16.18 20.20
C PRO A 33 5.25 -16.28 20.84
N GLY A 34 6.32 -16.03 20.09
CA GLY A 34 7.72 -16.06 20.52
C GLY A 34 8.65 -15.30 19.56
N ALA A 35 8.13 -14.40 18.73
CA ALA A 35 8.98 -13.44 18.02
C ALA A 35 9.60 -12.51 19.07
N ALA A 36 10.86 -12.79 19.45
CA ALA A 36 11.70 -12.03 20.36
C ALA A 36 10.89 -11.14 21.33
N ALA A 37 10.15 -11.77 22.24
CA ALA A 37 9.56 -11.03 23.34
C ALA A 37 10.69 -10.30 24.04
N LEU A 38 10.52 -9.00 24.26
CA LEU A 38 11.47 -8.19 25.01
C LEU A 38 11.77 -8.91 26.32
N THR A 39 13.04 -8.99 26.72
CA THR A 39 13.34 -9.42 28.08
C THR A 39 12.70 -8.44 29.05
N GLU A 40 12.46 -8.88 30.28
CA GLU A 40 11.88 -8.02 31.32
C GLU A 40 12.68 -6.71 31.50
N ASP A 41 14.02 -6.79 31.38
CA ASP A 41 14.90 -5.61 31.45
C ASP A 41 14.73 -4.66 30.25
N GLN A 42 14.52 -5.20 29.04
CA GLN A 42 14.28 -4.39 27.84
C GLN A 42 12.90 -3.72 27.86
N ALA A 43 11.87 -4.45 28.29
CA ALA A 43 10.53 -3.90 28.46
C ALA A 43 10.52 -2.78 29.49
N ARG A 44 11.17 -2.99 30.65
CA ARG A 44 11.31 -1.98 31.70
C ARG A 44 12.03 -0.72 31.22
N LEU A 45 13.10 -0.86 30.44
CA LEU A 45 13.83 0.27 29.87
C LEU A 45 12.95 1.10 28.92
N LEU A 46 12.10 0.44 28.13
CA LEU A 46 11.15 1.12 27.24
C LEU A 46 10.01 1.80 28.02
N ASP A 47 9.46 1.13 29.03
CA ASP A 47 8.43 1.69 29.92
C ASP A 47 8.94 2.95 30.65
N GLU A 48 10.17 2.91 31.18
CA GLU A 48 10.80 4.07 31.83
C GLU A 48 11.01 5.24 30.87
N ALA A 49 11.23 4.96 29.58
CA ALA A 49 11.32 5.96 28.52
C ALA A 49 9.94 6.41 27.98
N GLY A 50 8.84 5.86 28.51
CA GLY A 50 7.46 6.19 28.13
C GLY A 50 6.92 5.41 26.92
N PHE A 51 7.65 4.41 26.43
CA PHE A 51 7.21 3.50 25.36
C PHE A 51 6.51 2.28 25.95
N VAL A 52 5.39 2.52 26.62
CA VAL A 52 4.60 1.47 27.29
C VAL A 52 3.82 0.65 26.26
N GLU A 53 3.81 -0.67 26.43
CA GLU A 53 2.99 -1.56 25.61
C GLU A 53 1.50 -1.30 25.87
N ASP A 54 0.77 -0.94 24.81
CA ASP A 54 -0.67 -0.77 24.83
C ASP A 54 -1.33 -1.77 23.86
N PRO A 55 -1.90 -2.87 24.37
CA PRO A 55 -2.56 -3.87 23.55
C PRO A 55 -3.77 -3.32 22.75
N VAL A 56 -4.44 -2.28 23.27
CA VAL A 56 -5.57 -1.65 22.58
C VAL A 56 -5.06 -0.81 21.41
N ALA A 57 -4.05 0.04 21.63
CA ALA A 57 -3.44 0.81 20.56
C ALA A 57 -2.82 -0.08 19.46
N PHE A 58 -2.25 -1.22 19.85
CA PHE A 58 -1.77 -2.23 18.90
C PHE A 58 -2.94 -2.81 18.08
N ALA A 59 -4.04 -3.21 18.73
CA ALA A 59 -5.19 -3.78 18.04
C ALA A 59 -5.84 -2.78 17.07
N GLU A 60 -5.96 -1.51 17.47
CA GLU A 60 -6.44 -0.42 16.60
C GLU A 60 -5.53 -0.25 15.38
N SER A 61 -4.21 -0.17 15.59
CA SER A 61 -3.23 -0.06 14.50
C SER A 61 -3.28 -1.26 13.55
N ALA A 62 -3.41 -2.47 14.09
CA ALA A 62 -3.55 -3.68 13.29
C ALA A 62 -4.84 -3.68 12.48
N ALA A 63 -5.96 -3.24 13.06
CA ALA A 63 -7.24 -3.12 12.38
C ALA A 63 -7.16 -2.11 11.22
N ASP A 64 -6.54 -0.96 11.44
CA ASP A 64 -6.33 0.07 10.41
C ASP A 64 -5.48 -0.45 9.26
N ILE A 65 -4.38 -1.14 9.55
CA ILE A 65 -3.51 -1.75 8.53
C ILE A 65 -4.29 -2.77 7.68
N VAL A 66 -5.10 -3.60 8.32
CA VAL A 66 -5.93 -4.60 7.63
C VAL A 66 -6.98 -3.92 6.76
N ALA A 67 -7.70 -2.94 7.29
CA ALA A 67 -8.73 -2.21 6.55
C ALA A 67 -8.15 -1.50 5.32
N HIS A 68 -7.01 -0.82 5.48
CA HIS A 68 -6.33 -0.16 4.36
C HIS A 68 -5.85 -1.15 3.30
N THR A 69 -5.30 -2.29 3.71
CA THR A 69 -4.85 -3.33 2.77
C THR A 69 -6.02 -3.99 2.05
N ALA A 70 -7.13 -4.28 2.75
CA ALA A 70 -8.34 -4.83 2.14
C ALA A 70 -8.89 -3.89 1.06
N MET A 71 -8.91 -2.58 1.32
CA MET A 71 -9.32 -1.57 0.34
C MET A 71 -8.39 -1.52 -0.89
N LEU A 72 -7.08 -1.69 -0.69
CA LEU A 72 -6.12 -1.76 -1.80
C LEU A 72 -6.36 -2.99 -2.69
N ILE A 73 -6.66 -4.14 -2.09
CA ILE A 73 -6.92 -5.40 -2.79
C ILE A 73 -8.26 -5.35 -3.52
N ASN A 74 -9.33 -4.91 -2.85
CA ASN A 74 -10.66 -4.78 -3.43
C ASN A 74 -10.67 -3.86 -4.67
N THR A 75 -9.92 -2.77 -4.62
CA THR A 75 -9.82 -1.83 -5.75
C THR A 75 -8.77 -2.23 -6.79
N ALA A 76 -8.00 -3.30 -6.57
CA ALA A 76 -6.94 -3.71 -7.47
C ALA A 76 -7.47 -4.39 -8.74
N TYR A 77 -6.65 -4.36 -9.79
CA TYR A 77 -6.95 -5.01 -11.06
C TYR A 77 -6.19 -6.33 -11.21
N PRO A 78 -6.79 -7.37 -11.81
CA PRO A 78 -6.06 -8.57 -12.19
C PRO A 78 -5.11 -8.29 -13.37
N ALA A 79 -4.11 -9.16 -13.57
CA ALA A 79 -3.10 -9.02 -14.62
C ALA A 79 -3.70 -8.85 -16.04
N SER A 80 -4.77 -9.59 -16.34
CA SER A 80 -5.49 -9.54 -17.64
C SER A 80 -6.12 -8.16 -17.90
N LEU A 81 -6.68 -7.54 -16.86
CA LEU A 81 -7.24 -6.19 -16.96
C LEU A 81 -6.13 -5.14 -17.08
N VAL A 82 -5.03 -5.28 -16.33
CA VAL A 82 -3.87 -4.39 -16.45
C VAL A 82 -3.21 -4.48 -17.83
N ALA A 83 -3.12 -5.68 -18.39
CA ALA A 83 -2.64 -5.91 -19.74
C ALA A 83 -3.49 -5.12 -20.76
N SER A 84 -4.82 -5.28 -20.68
CA SER A 84 -5.77 -4.55 -21.52
C SER A 84 -5.69 -3.02 -21.33
N LEU A 85 -5.60 -2.56 -20.07
CA LEU A 85 -5.50 -1.15 -19.67
C LEU A 85 -4.26 -0.49 -20.28
N LEU A 86 -3.12 -1.17 -20.19
CA LEU A 86 -1.83 -0.64 -20.67
C LEU A 86 -1.55 -0.95 -22.15
N GLY A 87 -2.44 -1.66 -22.84
CA GLY A 87 -2.23 -2.07 -24.23
C GLY A 87 -1.06 -3.03 -24.42
N ILE A 88 -0.77 -3.87 -23.42
CA ILE A 88 0.31 -4.86 -23.41
C ILE A 88 -0.26 -6.27 -23.16
N ASN A 89 0.57 -7.31 -23.24
CA ASN A 89 0.18 -8.67 -22.87
C ASN A 89 0.51 -8.99 -21.40
N GLU A 90 -0.10 -10.05 -20.85
CA GLU A 90 0.12 -10.47 -19.45
C GLU A 90 1.57 -10.86 -19.14
N SER A 91 2.30 -11.40 -20.13
CA SER A 91 3.74 -11.69 -19.98
C SER A 91 4.52 -10.41 -19.70
N ARG A 92 4.20 -9.31 -20.40
CA ARG A 92 4.79 -7.99 -20.16
C ARG A 92 4.38 -7.41 -18.81
N VAL A 93 3.14 -7.60 -18.36
CA VAL A 93 2.70 -7.21 -17.01
C VAL A 93 3.54 -7.94 -15.96
N ARG A 94 3.73 -9.27 -16.09
CA ARG A 94 4.57 -10.07 -15.21
C ARG A 94 6.03 -9.60 -15.22
N GLN A 95 6.60 -9.29 -16.39
CA GLN A 95 7.95 -8.74 -16.50
C GLN A 95 8.06 -7.40 -15.76
N ARG A 96 7.07 -6.52 -15.91
CA ARG A 96 7.06 -5.20 -15.24
C ARG A 96 6.95 -5.31 -13.73
N ARG A 97 6.18 -6.28 -13.22
CA ARG A 97 6.14 -6.62 -11.78
C ARG A 97 7.50 -7.09 -11.29
N LEU A 98 8.14 -8.04 -11.99
CA LEU A 98 9.47 -8.54 -11.63
C LEU A 98 10.55 -7.45 -11.68
N ALA A 99 10.45 -6.53 -12.66
CA ALA A 99 11.31 -5.36 -12.76
C ALA A 99 10.94 -4.23 -11.79
N ARG A 100 9.92 -4.44 -10.95
CA ARG A 100 9.39 -3.48 -9.97
C ARG A 100 8.96 -2.13 -10.57
N THR A 101 8.54 -2.15 -11.83
CA THR A 101 7.99 -0.97 -12.53
C THR A 101 6.46 -0.93 -12.46
N LEU A 102 5.83 -2.03 -12.03
CA LEU A 102 4.42 -2.10 -11.66
C LEU A 102 4.34 -2.74 -10.28
N TRP A 103 3.64 -2.09 -9.37
CA TRP A 103 3.45 -2.58 -8.01
C TRP A 103 2.27 -3.56 -7.99
N ALA A 104 2.47 -4.68 -7.30
CA ALA A 104 1.46 -5.72 -7.16
C ALA A 104 1.47 -6.27 -5.74
N ILE A 105 0.31 -6.75 -5.31
CA ILE A 105 0.09 -7.44 -4.05
C ILE A 105 -0.20 -8.90 -4.39
N GLU A 106 0.42 -9.83 -3.67
CA GLU A 106 0.06 -11.24 -3.75
C GLU A 106 -1.27 -11.45 -3.03
N ASN A 107 -2.21 -12.07 -3.72
CA ASN A 107 -3.52 -12.41 -3.20
C ASN A 107 -3.84 -13.86 -3.61
N ASP A 108 -3.76 -14.79 -2.66
CA ASP A 108 -4.10 -16.21 -2.83
C ASP A 108 -3.44 -16.88 -4.07
N GLY A 109 -2.13 -16.64 -4.23
CA GLY A 109 -1.33 -17.20 -5.31
C GLY A 109 -1.49 -16.48 -6.66
N ALA A 110 -2.35 -15.48 -6.73
CA ALA A 110 -2.46 -14.54 -7.85
C ALA A 110 -1.81 -13.19 -7.51
N TRP A 111 -1.54 -12.39 -8.55
CA TRP A 111 -1.05 -11.01 -8.38
C TRP A 111 -2.14 -10.04 -8.78
N VAL A 112 -2.47 -9.13 -7.87
CA VAL A 112 -3.38 -8.01 -8.11
C VAL A 112 -2.61 -6.70 -8.09
N TYR A 113 -3.04 -5.74 -8.91
CA TYR A 113 -2.32 -4.49 -9.15
C TYR A 113 -3.17 -3.33 -8.62
N PRO A 114 -2.81 -2.71 -7.49
CA PRO A 114 -3.63 -1.68 -6.85
C PRO A 114 -3.98 -0.53 -7.80
N ALA A 115 -5.26 -0.15 -7.86
CA ALA A 115 -5.75 0.87 -8.79
C ALA A 115 -5.10 2.25 -8.61
N ILE A 116 -4.63 2.54 -7.39
CA ILE A 116 -4.00 3.81 -7.01
C ILE A 116 -2.83 4.22 -7.92
N GLN A 117 -2.15 3.27 -8.56
CA GLN A 117 -1.00 3.53 -9.43
C GLN A 117 -1.39 3.93 -10.88
N PHE A 118 -2.68 3.92 -11.22
CA PHE A 118 -3.17 4.22 -12.56
C PHE A 118 -3.90 5.56 -12.59
N GLU A 119 -3.83 6.22 -13.75
CA GLU A 119 -4.63 7.41 -14.06
C GLU A 119 -6.00 7.01 -14.58
N PHE A 120 -6.99 7.80 -14.25
CA PHE A 120 -8.36 7.63 -14.73
C PHE A 120 -8.63 8.52 -15.93
N ASN A 121 -9.07 7.94 -17.03
CA ASN A 121 -9.50 8.69 -18.20
C ASN A 121 -10.91 9.22 -17.97
N LEU A 122 -11.03 10.55 -17.84
CA LEU A 122 -12.31 11.22 -17.57
C LEU A 122 -13.35 11.04 -18.68
N LYS A 123 -12.94 10.74 -19.92
CA LYS A 123 -13.87 10.54 -21.04
C LYS A 123 -14.47 9.14 -21.06
N THR A 124 -13.67 8.13 -20.72
CA THR A 124 -14.11 6.73 -20.75
C THR A 124 -14.59 6.24 -19.39
N GLY A 125 -14.28 6.96 -18.32
CA GLY A 125 -14.54 6.53 -16.96
C GLY A 125 -13.75 5.26 -16.60
N LYS A 126 -12.56 5.08 -17.19
CA LYS A 126 -11.73 3.88 -17.01
C LYS A 126 -10.26 4.27 -16.88
N PRO A 127 -9.46 3.50 -16.15
CA PRO A 127 -8.03 3.72 -16.16
C PRO A 127 -7.43 3.43 -17.55
N ASP A 128 -6.40 4.17 -17.96
CA ASP A 128 -5.78 4.01 -19.29
C ASP A 128 -4.25 4.04 -19.31
N ARG A 129 -3.60 4.42 -18.21
CA ARG A 129 -2.14 4.46 -18.10
C ARG A 129 -1.72 4.38 -16.63
N GLN A 130 -0.47 4.01 -16.39
CA GLN A 130 0.16 4.22 -15.10
C GLN A 130 0.50 5.71 -14.91
N ILE A 131 0.41 6.20 -13.68
CA ILE A 131 0.90 7.53 -13.33
C ILE A 131 2.40 7.59 -13.62
N ARG A 132 2.80 8.58 -14.42
CA ARG A 132 4.20 8.73 -14.87
C ARG A 132 5.13 8.93 -13.68
N GLY A 133 6.29 8.30 -13.70
CA GLY A 133 7.29 8.38 -12.64
C GLY A 133 7.12 7.31 -11.56
N LEU A 134 5.92 6.72 -11.37
CA LEU A 134 5.74 5.67 -10.36
C LEU A 134 6.60 4.44 -10.61
N GLU A 135 6.94 4.14 -11.86
CA GLU A 135 7.87 3.07 -12.18
C GLU A 135 9.24 3.26 -11.53
N ARG A 136 9.74 4.50 -11.44
CA ARG A 136 11.01 4.83 -10.78
C ARG A 136 10.85 4.85 -9.27
N VAL A 137 9.71 5.36 -8.77
CA VAL A 137 9.37 5.34 -7.34
C VAL A 137 9.39 3.90 -6.81
N PHE A 138 8.67 2.97 -7.44
CA PHE A 138 8.61 1.58 -7.00
C PHE A 138 9.95 0.83 -7.08
N GLN A 139 10.82 1.22 -8.02
CA GLN A 139 12.18 0.68 -8.10
C GLN A 139 13.08 1.19 -6.98
N ALA A 140 12.86 2.41 -6.50
CA ALA A 140 13.64 3.01 -5.41
C ALA A 140 13.21 2.54 -4.01
N LEU A 141 11.98 2.04 -3.84
CA LEU A 141 11.53 1.55 -2.55
C LEU A 141 12.34 0.33 -2.07
N PRO A 142 12.52 0.13 -0.76
CA PRO A 142 12.99 -1.15 -0.22
C PRO A 142 12.15 -2.34 -0.70
N GLU A 143 12.77 -3.51 -0.84
CA GLU A 143 12.05 -4.76 -1.12
C GLU A 143 11.18 -5.17 0.08
N GLY A 144 10.06 -5.82 -0.17
CA GLY A 144 9.26 -6.44 0.91
C GLY A 144 8.46 -5.48 1.79
N LEU A 145 8.35 -4.20 1.43
CA LEU A 145 7.47 -3.27 2.14
C LEU A 145 6.02 -3.77 2.16
N HIS A 146 5.38 -3.65 3.34
CA HIS A 146 3.98 -3.99 3.49
C HIS A 146 3.09 -3.10 2.61
N PRO A 147 2.01 -3.63 1.99
CA PRO A 147 1.19 -2.85 1.07
C PRO A 147 0.63 -1.53 1.64
N SER A 148 0.24 -1.53 2.92
CA SER A 148 -0.23 -0.31 3.60
C SER A 148 0.87 0.75 3.72
N ALA A 149 2.13 0.36 3.92
CA ALA A 149 3.26 1.29 4.00
C ALA A 149 3.53 1.95 2.64
N VAL A 150 3.52 1.17 1.55
CA VAL A 150 3.64 1.70 0.18
C VAL A 150 2.52 2.68 -0.12
N ALA A 151 1.27 2.32 0.18
CA ALA A 151 0.12 3.19 -0.05
C ALA A 151 0.13 4.44 0.83
N GLY A 152 0.57 4.32 2.08
CA GLY A 152 0.75 5.44 3.01
C GLY A 152 1.76 6.44 2.45
N LEU A 153 2.96 5.98 2.08
CA LEU A 153 4.00 6.82 1.48
C LEU A 153 3.47 7.59 0.26
N LEU A 154 2.71 6.92 -0.61
CA LEU A 154 2.16 7.53 -1.82
C LEU A 154 1.08 8.59 -1.56
N ARG A 155 0.34 8.49 -0.45
CA ARG A 155 -0.83 9.34 -0.12
C ARG A 155 -0.55 10.40 0.94
N THR A 156 0.49 10.24 1.74
CA THR A 156 0.84 11.22 2.78
C THR A 156 1.43 12.47 2.13
N PRO A 157 0.89 13.68 2.41
CA PRO A 157 1.49 14.92 1.97
C PRO A 157 2.92 15.07 2.45
N GLN A 158 3.82 15.45 1.56
CA GLN A 158 5.24 15.58 1.83
C GLN A 158 5.64 17.06 1.83
N PRO A 159 6.29 17.58 2.89
CA PRO A 159 6.74 18.97 2.93
C PRO A 159 7.66 19.36 1.77
N GLN A 160 8.39 18.39 1.20
CA GLN A 160 9.32 18.58 0.09
C GLN A 160 8.62 18.66 -1.28
N LEU A 161 7.36 18.24 -1.36
CA LEU A 161 6.57 18.25 -2.60
C LEU A 161 5.49 19.32 -2.48
N GLU A 162 5.84 20.57 -2.73
CA GLU A 162 4.96 21.71 -2.46
C GLU A 162 4.60 22.49 -3.73
N VAL A 163 3.33 22.90 -3.83
CA VAL A 163 2.84 23.85 -4.85
C VAL A 163 2.10 24.96 -4.13
N ASP A 164 2.48 26.21 -4.38
CA ASP A 164 1.85 27.40 -3.79
C ASP A 164 1.72 27.37 -2.25
N GLY A 165 2.72 26.83 -1.54
CA GLY A 165 2.68 26.76 -0.07
C GLY A 165 1.82 25.61 0.47
N ARG A 166 1.39 24.67 -0.39
CA ARG A 166 0.61 23.49 0.00
C ARG A 166 1.40 22.21 -0.27
N PRO A 167 1.73 21.43 0.78
CA PRO A 167 2.29 20.09 0.64
C PRO A 167 1.33 19.18 -0.11
N LEU A 168 1.87 18.43 -1.07
CA LEU A 168 1.18 17.42 -1.86
C LEU A 168 1.73 16.04 -1.54
N SER A 169 0.87 15.04 -1.68
CA SER A 169 1.32 13.64 -1.70
C SER A 169 2.10 13.33 -2.99
N ILE A 170 2.87 12.23 -2.98
CA ILE A 170 3.59 11.77 -4.18
C ILE A 170 2.63 11.61 -5.37
N LEU A 171 1.43 11.04 -5.13
CA LEU A 171 0.45 10.84 -6.18
C LEU A 171 -0.10 12.16 -6.73
N GLU A 172 -0.42 13.12 -5.87
CA GLU A 172 -0.90 14.44 -6.30
C GLU A 172 0.18 15.16 -7.10
N TRP A 173 1.42 15.16 -6.60
CA TRP A 173 2.58 15.77 -7.26
C TRP A 173 2.85 15.19 -8.65
N LEU A 174 2.89 13.85 -8.79
CA LEU A 174 3.14 13.21 -10.09
C LEU A 174 1.96 13.41 -11.05
N ARG A 175 0.71 13.40 -10.54
CA ARG A 175 -0.49 13.68 -11.35
C ARG A 175 -0.53 15.12 -11.86
N SER A 176 -0.04 16.09 -11.08
CA SER A 176 0.09 17.48 -11.53
C SER A 176 1.24 17.70 -12.52
N GLY A 177 1.98 16.64 -12.87
CA GLY A 177 3.11 16.70 -13.80
C GLY A 177 4.43 17.12 -13.15
N GLY A 178 4.53 17.05 -11.82
CA GLY A 178 5.78 17.26 -11.10
C GLY A 178 6.85 16.25 -11.50
N SER A 179 8.12 16.67 -11.42
CA SER A 179 9.26 15.78 -11.68
C SER A 179 9.34 14.66 -10.63
N VAL A 180 9.79 13.47 -11.01
CA VAL A 180 9.97 12.37 -10.06
C VAL A 180 11.25 12.54 -9.22
N GLU A 181 12.17 13.41 -9.63
CA GLU A 181 13.47 13.58 -8.97
C GLU A 181 13.36 13.93 -7.47
N PRO A 182 12.55 14.93 -7.05
CA PRO A 182 12.36 15.23 -5.62
C PRO A 182 11.72 14.08 -4.82
N VAL A 183 10.92 13.23 -5.48
CA VAL A 183 10.33 12.04 -4.85
C VAL A 183 11.39 10.99 -4.57
N LEU A 184 12.37 10.83 -5.47
CA LEU A 184 13.46 9.88 -5.27
C LEU A 184 14.41 10.35 -4.16
N GLU A 185 14.68 11.65 -4.06
CA GLU A 185 15.46 12.22 -2.95
C GLU A 185 14.78 11.98 -1.59
N LEU A 186 13.45 12.11 -1.52
CA LEU A 186 12.67 11.78 -0.31
C LEU A 186 12.85 10.31 0.10
N ILE A 187 12.81 9.40 -0.86
CA ILE A 187 12.93 7.95 -0.60
C ILE A 187 14.35 7.61 -0.13
N ASP A 188 15.36 8.21 -0.75
CA ASP A 188 16.76 8.02 -0.34
C ASP A 188 16.92 8.43 1.14
N ILE A 189 16.50 9.63 1.53
CA ILE A 189 16.59 10.12 2.92
C ILE A 189 15.97 9.15 3.95
N ALA A 190 14.85 8.51 3.60
CA ALA A 190 14.19 7.55 4.49
C ALA A 190 14.99 6.24 4.68
N ASP A 191 15.79 5.84 3.69
CA ASP A 191 16.65 4.66 3.74
C ASP A 191 17.81 4.87 4.74
N TRP A 192 18.42 6.06 4.73
CA TRP A 192 19.48 6.44 5.69
C TRP A 192 19.01 6.48 7.15
N ALA A 193 17.75 6.85 7.40
CA ALA A 193 17.19 6.89 8.75
C ALA A 193 16.84 5.48 9.31
N SER A 194 16.86 4.45 8.45
CA SER A 194 16.54 3.06 8.79
C SER A 194 17.79 2.18 8.99
N THR A 195 18.99 2.75 8.87
CA THR A 195 20.29 2.07 9.07
C THR A 195 20.89 2.42 10.43
#